data_AF-A0A9X9M1R7-F1
#
_entry.id   AF-A0A9X9M1R7-F1
#
_cell.length_a   1.000
_cell.length_b   1.000
_cell.length_c   1.000
_cell.angle_alpha   90.00
_cell.angle_beta   90.00
_cell.angle_gamma   90.00
#
_symmetry.space_group_name_H-M   'P 1'
#
loop_
_entity.id
_entity.type
_entity.pdbx_description
1 polymer ?
#
loop_
_entity_poly.entity_id
_entity_poly.type
_entity_poly.pdbx_seq_one_letter_code
_entity_poly.pdbx_strand_id
1 'polypeptide(L)'
;MAPIRPGFGNQDLCLLKRRSFLLLKLTAVVFAALLFCEFLIYYLVIFRCDWPEVKTPAHDSGRKTLKAMFLADTHLLGEVRGHWLDKLRREWQMERAFQTALWLLQPEVVFILGDVFDEGKWSSPQAWVDDVQRFQKIFRHPRHVQLKVVAGNHDIGFHYQMSTYKIKRFEKVFNPERLFSWKGMNFVMVNSVALEGDGCHICSKAEAELLEISHQLNCSREERGSGPCRDVPLLPASAPVLLQHFPLYRRSDANCSGEDAAPLEERGIPFKERYDVLSREASQQLLWWLRPRLILSGHTHSACEVLHGAGIPEISVPSFSWRNRNNPSFIMGSMTPTEYALAKCYLPHEATVLATYCVAAGLLAVLLLVHSGLLPSPFLFGWNLLRKFKTM
;
A
#
# COMPACT_ATOMS: atom_id res chain seq x y z
N MET A 1 -33.97 -46.66 59.58
CA MET A 1 -33.37 -46.20 58.31
C MET A 1 -33.71 -44.73 58.11
N ALA A 2 -32.77 -43.83 58.37
CA ALA A 2 -32.91 -42.42 58.02
C ALA A 2 -32.44 -42.25 56.56
N PRO A 3 -33.20 -41.57 55.67
CA PRO A 3 -32.73 -41.33 54.32
C PRO A 3 -31.73 -40.19 54.34
N ILE A 4 -30.48 -40.49 54.00
CA ILE A 4 -29.46 -39.48 53.71
C ILE A 4 -29.87 -38.81 52.40
N ARG A 5 -30.36 -37.57 52.47
CA ARG A 5 -30.52 -36.71 51.28
C ARG A 5 -29.14 -36.17 50.88
N PRO A 6 -28.67 -36.38 49.65
CA PRO A 6 -27.43 -35.76 49.19
C PRO A 6 -27.68 -34.26 48.97
N GLY A 7 -27.12 -33.44 49.84
CA GLY A 7 -27.11 -31.97 49.72
C GLY A 7 -26.07 -31.51 48.70
N PHE A 8 -26.30 -31.79 47.42
CA PHE A 8 -25.63 -31.13 46.29
C PHE A 8 -26.73 -30.37 45.54
N GLY A 9 -26.70 -29.03 45.44
CA GLY A 9 -27.77 -28.39 44.66
C GLY A 9 -27.77 -26.88 44.43
N ASN A 10 -27.23 -26.02 45.32
CA ASN A 10 -27.37 -24.56 45.14
C ASN A 10 -26.06 -23.77 45.10
N GLN A 11 -25.06 -24.13 45.92
CA GLN A 11 -23.76 -23.43 45.91
C GLN A 11 -22.93 -23.78 44.66
N ASP A 12 -22.88 -25.06 44.28
CA ASP A 12 -22.19 -25.49 43.07
C ASP A 12 -22.83 -24.91 41.80
N LEU A 13 -24.16 -24.82 41.76
CA LEU A 13 -24.89 -24.19 40.65
C LEU A 13 -24.59 -22.70 40.53
N CYS A 14 -24.48 -22.00 41.67
CA CYS A 14 -24.13 -20.58 41.71
C CYS A 14 -22.67 -20.34 41.28
N LEU A 15 -21.74 -21.18 41.74
CA LEU A 15 -20.33 -21.15 41.32
C LEU A 15 -20.17 -21.47 39.83
N LEU A 16 -20.91 -22.45 39.30
CA LEU A 16 -20.94 -22.78 37.87
C LEU A 16 -21.44 -21.59 37.05
N LYS A 17 -22.54 -20.95 37.48
CA LYS A 17 -23.13 -19.78 36.82
C LYS A 17 -22.21 -18.57 36.86
N ARG A 18 -21.51 -18.33 37.98
CA ARG A 18 -20.53 -17.24 38.13
C ARG A 18 -19.27 -17.46 37.28
N ARG A 19 -18.77 -18.69 37.19
CA ARG A 19 -17.64 -19.07 36.31
C ARG A 19 -18.02 -18.98 34.84
N SER A 20 -19.21 -19.46 34.47
CA SER A 20 -19.75 -19.37 33.10
C SER A 20 -19.91 -17.91 32.65
N PHE A 21 -20.42 -17.03 33.52
CA PHE A 21 -20.58 -15.61 33.21
C PHE A 21 -19.24 -14.87 33.09
N LEU A 22 -18.22 -15.23 33.88
CA LEU A 22 -16.87 -14.70 33.70
C LEU A 22 -16.29 -15.14 32.36
N LEU A 23 -16.35 -16.44 32.05
CA LEU A 23 -15.85 -16.98 30.80
C LEU A 23 -16.49 -16.26 29.60
N LEU A 24 -17.81 -16.07 29.62
CA LEU A 24 -18.52 -15.32 28.58
C LEU A 24 -17.97 -13.89 28.41
N LYS A 25 -17.72 -13.17 29.51
CA LYS A 25 -17.15 -11.82 29.46
C LYS A 25 -15.73 -11.81 28.90
N LEU A 26 -14.87 -12.73 29.34
CA LEU A 26 -13.50 -12.84 28.85
C LEU A 26 -13.50 -13.15 27.35
N THR A 27 -14.30 -14.13 26.92
CA THR A 27 -14.47 -14.46 25.50
C THR A 27 -15.02 -13.28 24.71
N ALA A 28 -15.99 -12.53 25.23
CA ALA A 28 -16.53 -11.35 24.56
C ALA A 28 -15.48 -10.24 24.36
N VAL A 29 -14.64 -9.98 25.37
CA VAL A 29 -13.56 -8.97 25.26
C VAL A 29 -12.51 -9.40 24.24
N VAL A 30 -12.06 -10.66 24.29
CA VAL A 30 -11.11 -11.21 23.31
C VAL A 30 -11.68 -11.13 21.90
N PHE A 31 -12.93 -11.58 21.71
CA PHE A 31 -13.59 -11.55 20.41
C PHE A 31 -13.77 -10.12 19.89
N ALA A 32 -14.19 -9.18 20.74
CA ALA A 32 -14.35 -7.78 20.35
C ALA A 32 -13.01 -7.14 19.94
N ALA A 33 -11.93 -7.42 20.68
CA ALA A 33 -10.60 -6.92 20.34
C ALA A 33 -10.11 -7.48 19.01
N LEU A 34 -10.22 -8.79 18.80
CA LEU A 34 -9.86 -9.44 17.53
C LEU A 34 -10.69 -8.91 16.37
N LEU A 35 -12.02 -8.83 16.52
CA LEU A 35 -12.92 -8.33 15.48
C LEU A 35 -12.59 -6.87 15.12
N PHE A 36 -12.29 -6.04 16.11
CA PHE A 36 -11.93 -4.66 15.88
C PHE A 36 -10.58 -4.53 15.17
N CYS A 37 -9.52 -5.10 15.76
CA CYS A 37 -8.14 -4.96 15.30
C CYS A 37 -7.84 -5.68 13.99
N GLU A 38 -8.46 -6.84 13.75
CA GLU A 38 -8.20 -7.66 12.57
C GLU A 38 -9.14 -7.39 11.40
N PHE A 39 -10.25 -6.67 11.63
CA PHE A 39 -11.25 -6.47 10.59
C PHE A 39 -11.86 -5.06 10.58
N LEU A 40 -12.57 -4.63 11.64
CA LEU A 40 -13.37 -3.40 11.58
C LEU A 40 -12.53 -2.13 11.42
N ILE A 41 -11.33 -2.08 12.00
CA ILE A 41 -10.48 -0.89 11.96
C ILE A 41 -10.14 -0.46 10.53
N TYR A 42 -9.95 -1.41 9.61
CA TYR A 42 -9.68 -1.10 8.20
C TYR A 42 -10.87 -0.40 7.54
N TYR A 43 -12.10 -0.86 7.80
CA TYR A 43 -13.30 -0.21 7.29
C TYR A 43 -13.45 1.19 7.87
N LEU A 44 -13.25 1.34 9.19
CA LEU A 44 -13.40 2.65 9.85
C LEU A 44 -12.41 3.71 9.33
N VAL A 45 -11.18 3.28 9.00
CA VAL A 45 -10.15 4.20 8.48
C VAL A 45 -10.38 4.47 6.99
N ILE A 46 -10.55 3.44 6.17
CA ILE A 46 -10.66 3.59 4.70
C ILE A 46 -12.00 4.21 4.29
N PHE A 47 -13.09 4.02 5.04
CA PHE A 47 -14.38 4.65 4.75
C PHE A 47 -14.34 6.18 4.77
N ARG A 48 -13.31 6.79 5.38
CA ARG A 48 -13.12 8.24 5.37
C ARG A 48 -12.42 8.77 4.11
N CYS A 49 -12.05 7.88 3.21
CA CYS A 49 -11.36 8.23 1.98
C CYS A 49 -12.37 8.39 0.85
N ASP A 50 -12.36 9.55 0.21
CA ASP A 50 -13.20 9.85 -0.95
C ASP A 50 -12.35 10.10 -2.20
N TRP A 51 -12.90 9.75 -3.35
CA TRP A 51 -12.28 10.05 -4.63
C TRP A 51 -12.19 11.56 -4.82
N PRO A 52 -11.01 12.12 -5.12
CA PRO A 52 -10.87 13.56 -5.33
C PRO A 52 -11.60 13.99 -6.60
N GLU A 53 -12.16 15.20 -6.60
CA GLU A 53 -12.86 15.74 -7.77
C GLU A 53 -11.90 16.46 -8.71
N VAL A 54 -12.09 16.24 -10.01
CA VAL A 54 -11.35 16.95 -11.06
C VAL A 54 -12.04 18.27 -11.35
N LYS A 55 -11.28 19.37 -11.49
CA LYS A 55 -11.82 20.73 -11.63
C LYS A 55 -12.76 20.89 -12.81
N THR A 56 -12.45 20.26 -13.95
CA THR A 56 -13.38 20.14 -15.07
C THR A 56 -13.89 18.70 -15.17
N PRO A 57 -15.07 18.39 -14.59
CA PRO A 57 -15.65 17.07 -14.73
C PRO A 57 -15.91 16.79 -16.22
N ALA A 58 -15.62 15.57 -16.67
CA ALA A 58 -15.70 15.20 -18.07
C ALA A 58 -17.13 15.17 -18.66
N HIS A 59 -18.11 15.73 -17.94
CA HIS A 59 -19.50 15.94 -18.35
C HIS A 59 -19.61 16.70 -19.69
N ASP A 60 -18.67 17.60 -20.00
CA ASP A 60 -18.66 18.34 -21.27
C ASP A 60 -18.05 17.56 -22.46
N SER A 61 -17.48 16.36 -22.24
CA SER A 61 -16.74 15.61 -23.27
C SER A 61 -17.18 14.15 -23.46
N GLY A 62 -18.18 13.67 -22.71
CA GLY A 62 -18.66 12.28 -22.77
C GLY A 62 -17.65 11.22 -22.32
N ARG A 63 -16.46 11.61 -21.84
CA ARG A 63 -15.41 10.70 -21.36
C ARG A 63 -15.59 10.43 -19.87
N LYS A 64 -15.43 9.17 -19.43
CA LYS A 64 -15.57 8.82 -18.01
C LYS A 64 -14.25 9.06 -17.28
N THR A 65 -14.30 9.75 -16.14
CA THR A 65 -13.17 9.83 -15.19
C THR A 65 -12.69 8.43 -14.84
N LEU A 66 -11.38 8.22 -14.84
CA LEU A 66 -10.72 7.00 -14.39
C LEU A 66 -10.44 7.11 -12.89
N LYS A 67 -10.86 6.10 -12.14
CA LYS A 67 -10.50 5.92 -10.72
C LYS A 67 -9.33 4.96 -10.61
N ALA A 68 -8.14 5.48 -10.28
CA ALA A 68 -6.91 4.71 -10.16
C ALA A 68 -6.38 4.72 -8.71
N MET A 69 -5.93 3.57 -8.22
CA MET A 69 -5.18 3.46 -6.97
C MET A 69 -3.70 3.21 -7.25
N PHE A 70 -2.81 3.81 -6.47
CA PHE A 70 -1.37 3.65 -6.56
C PHE A 70 -0.82 3.22 -5.20
N LEU A 71 -0.20 2.05 -5.17
CA LEU A 71 0.45 1.44 -4.01
C LEU A 71 1.94 1.34 -4.30
N ALA A 72 2.77 1.31 -3.27
CA ALA A 72 4.20 1.03 -3.40
C ALA A 72 4.69 0.16 -2.25
N ASP A 73 5.83 -0.50 -2.47
CA ASP A 73 6.63 -1.13 -1.42
C ASP A 73 5.79 -2.05 -0.53
N THR A 74 5.16 -3.06 -1.12
CA THR A 74 4.36 -4.03 -0.35
C THR A 74 5.26 -4.99 0.44
N HIS A 75 6.47 -5.29 -0.06
CA HIS A 75 7.48 -6.14 0.59
C HIS A 75 6.89 -7.41 1.21
N LEU A 76 6.32 -8.28 0.37
CA LEU A 76 5.96 -9.64 0.81
C LEU A 76 7.23 -10.32 1.33
N LEU A 77 7.19 -10.77 2.58
CA LEU A 77 8.35 -11.34 3.24
C LEU A 77 8.74 -12.66 2.59
N GLY A 78 10.02 -12.78 2.25
CA GLY A 78 10.59 -13.98 1.66
C GLY A 78 10.95 -15.05 2.68
N GLU A 79 11.51 -16.15 2.19
CA GLU A 79 11.89 -17.32 2.98
C GLU A 79 13.19 -17.13 3.77
N VAL A 80 14.13 -16.32 3.27
CA VAL A 80 15.52 -16.30 3.75
C VAL A 80 15.66 -15.47 5.03
N ARG A 81 15.12 -14.25 5.05
CA ARG A 81 15.19 -13.29 6.15
C ARG A 81 13.83 -13.01 6.78
N GLY A 82 12.75 -13.52 6.19
CA GLY A 82 11.40 -13.32 6.71
C GLY A 82 11.11 -14.16 7.96
N HIS A 83 10.63 -13.51 9.02
CA HIS A 83 10.14 -14.21 10.20
C HIS A 83 8.65 -14.58 10.04
N TRP A 84 8.24 -15.80 10.41
CA TRP A 84 6.89 -16.31 10.17
C TRP A 84 5.79 -15.45 10.81
N LEU A 85 6.02 -14.92 12.02
CA LEU A 85 5.04 -14.08 12.72
C LEU A 85 4.92 -12.71 12.07
N ASP A 86 6.05 -12.17 11.60
CA ASP A 86 6.07 -10.89 10.90
C ASP A 86 5.32 -11.06 9.58
N LYS A 87 5.65 -12.10 8.82
CA LYS A 87 4.97 -12.50 7.59
C LYS A 87 3.46 -12.63 7.79
N LEU A 88 3.02 -13.38 8.80
CA LEU A 88 1.60 -13.51 9.13
C LEU A 88 0.94 -12.14 9.38
N ARG A 89 1.59 -11.27 10.16
CA ARG A 89 1.03 -9.97 10.54
C ARG A 89 0.96 -8.99 9.37
N ARG A 90 2.05 -8.83 8.62
CA ARG A 90 2.14 -7.87 7.50
C ARG A 90 1.28 -8.31 6.32
N GLU A 91 1.33 -9.59 5.95
CA GLU A 91 0.52 -10.11 4.85
C GLU A 91 -0.97 -10.07 5.19
N TRP A 92 -1.37 -10.36 6.44
CA TRP A 92 -2.75 -10.18 6.88
C TRP A 92 -3.19 -8.72 6.79
N GLN A 93 -2.36 -7.77 7.24
CA GLN A 93 -2.66 -6.35 7.13
C GLN A 93 -2.86 -5.93 5.67
N MET A 94 -1.93 -6.28 4.79
CA MET A 94 -2.03 -5.93 3.38
C MET A 94 -3.29 -6.53 2.75
N GLU A 95 -3.62 -7.79 3.05
CA GLU A 95 -4.83 -8.43 2.54
C GLU A 95 -6.08 -7.70 3.02
N ARG A 96 -6.19 -7.42 4.33
CA ARG A 96 -7.36 -6.71 4.88
C ARG A 96 -7.48 -5.29 4.33
N ALA A 97 -6.39 -4.54 4.25
CA ALA A 97 -6.37 -3.20 3.70
C ALA A 97 -6.78 -3.18 2.23
N PHE A 98 -6.15 -4.02 1.40
CA PHE A 98 -6.42 -4.06 -0.04
C PHE A 98 -7.86 -4.52 -0.35
N GLN A 99 -8.33 -5.61 0.29
CA GLN A 99 -9.69 -6.11 0.07
C GLN A 99 -10.75 -5.10 0.53
N THR A 100 -10.50 -4.39 1.63
CA THR A 100 -11.40 -3.33 2.13
C THR A 100 -11.41 -2.12 1.20
N ALA A 101 -10.24 -1.69 0.71
CA ALA A 101 -10.12 -0.59 -0.24
C ALA A 101 -10.82 -0.92 -1.58
N LEU A 102 -10.63 -2.12 -2.13
CA LEU A 102 -11.37 -2.56 -3.31
C LEU A 102 -12.88 -2.54 -3.08
N TRP A 103 -13.33 -3.06 -1.95
CA TRP A 103 -14.76 -3.12 -1.62
C TRP A 103 -15.39 -1.72 -1.51
N LEU A 104 -14.78 -0.82 -0.75
CA LEU A 104 -15.34 0.50 -0.48
C LEU A 104 -15.14 1.49 -1.63
N LEU A 105 -13.95 1.50 -2.24
CA LEU A 105 -13.56 2.54 -3.19
C LEU A 105 -13.82 2.14 -4.65
N GLN A 106 -13.91 0.85 -4.95
CA GLN A 106 -14.21 0.32 -6.30
C GLN A 106 -13.34 0.97 -7.40
N PRO A 107 -12.00 0.90 -7.31
CA PRO A 107 -11.13 1.44 -8.35
C PRO A 107 -11.27 0.64 -9.65
N GLU A 108 -10.96 1.26 -10.78
CA GLU A 108 -10.95 0.57 -12.08
C GLU A 108 -9.56 0.02 -12.41
N VAL A 109 -8.51 0.71 -11.93
CA VAL A 109 -7.13 0.32 -12.14
C VAL A 109 -6.37 0.47 -10.83
N VAL A 110 -5.50 -0.49 -10.55
CA VAL A 110 -4.58 -0.48 -9.43
C VAL A 110 -3.16 -0.61 -9.98
N PHE A 111 -2.27 0.27 -9.56
CA PHE A 111 -0.85 0.23 -9.86
C PHE A 111 -0.05 -0.11 -8.59
N ILE A 112 0.91 -1.02 -8.69
CA ILE A 112 1.90 -1.28 -7.64
C ILE A 112 3.28 -0.87 -8.16
N LEU A 113 3.92 0.10 -7.49
CA LEU A 113 5.12 0.79 -7.92
C LEU A 113 6.41 0.12 -7.39
N GLY A 114 6.55 -1.17 -7.66
CA GLY A 114 7.75 -1.94 -7.29
C GLY A 114 7.79 -2.42 -5.85
N ASP A 115 8.83 -3.20 -5.61
CA ASP A 115 9.11 -3.92 -4.36
C ASP A 115 7.88 -4.66 -3.84
N VAL A 116 7.34 -5.48 -4.75
CA VAL A 116 6.26 -6.40 -4.43
C VAL A 116 6.76 -7.42 -3.42
N PHE A 117 7.91 -8.03 -3.71
CA PHE A 117 8.56 -9.04 -2.88
C PHE A 117 9.79 -8.45 -2.22
N ASP A 118 10.03 -8.79 -0.95
CA ASP A 118 11.22 -8.33 -0.24
C ASP A 118 12.52 -9.05 -0.71
N GLU A 119 12.36 -10.27 -1.21
CA GLU A 119 13.48 -11.17 -1.52
C GLU A 119 13.47 -11.67 -2.96
N GLY A 120 12.63 -11.08 -3.82
CA GLY A 120 12.52 -11.44 -5.24
C GLY A 120 13.88 -11.43 -5.96
N LYS A 121 14.83 -10.61 -5.53
CA LYS A 121 16.18 -10.53 -6.10
C LYS A 121 17.06 -11.75 -5.83
N TRP A 122 16.79 -12.57 -4.83
CA TRP A 122 17.62 -13.74 -4.49
C TRP A 122 16.83 -15.00 -4.15
N SER A 123 15.50 -14.96 -4.24
CA SER A 123 14.64 -16.12 -3.96
C SER A 123 14.95 -17.30 -4.89
N SER A 124 14.92 -18.50 -4.29
CA SER A 124 14.98 -19.77 -5.01
C SER A 124 13.77 -19.88 -5.96
N PRO A 125 13.82 -20.74 -7.00
CA PRO A 125 12.68 -20.93 -7.89
C PRO A 125 11.40 -21.37 -7.16
N GLN A 126 11.51 -22.19 -6.11
CA GLN A 126 10.35 -22.61 -5.31
C GLN A 126 9.82 -21.47 -4.45
N ALA A 127 10.70 -20.76 -3.73
CA ALA A 127 10.32 -19.61 -2.92
C ALA A 127 9.60 -18.53 -3.76
N TRP A 128 10.09 -18.28 -4.98
CA TRP A 128 9.43 -17.37 -5.92
C TRP A 128 7.99 -17.80 -6.24
N VAL A 129 7.76 -19.09 -6.51
CA VAL A 129 6.40 -19.60 -6.78
C VAL A 129 5.51 -19.42 -5.56
N ASP A 130 6.01 -19.74 -4.36
CA ASP A 130 5.26 -19.61 -3.13
C ASP A 130 4.92 -18.14 -2.83
N ASP A 131 5.86 -17.23 -3.08
CA ASP A 131 5.68 -15.79 -2.93
C ASP A 131 4.62 -15.25 -3.90
N VAL A 132 4.67 -15.68 -5.17
CA VAL A 132 3.67 -15.32 -6.19
C VAL A 132 2.28 -15.83 -5.82
N GLN A 133 2.14 -17.05 -5.29
CA GLN A 133 0.84 -17.56 -4.84
C GLN A 133 0.26 -16.72 -3.71
N ARG A 134 1.09 -16.29 -2.76
CA ARG A 134 0.65 -15.39 -1.68
C ARG A 134 0.28 -14.01 -2.20
N PHE A 135 1.06 -13.45 -3.11
CA PHE A 135 0.71 -12.20 -3.80
C PHE A 135 -0.68 -12.28 -4.45
N GLN A 136 -0.94 -13.34 -5.22
CA GLN A 136 -2.21 -13.53 -5.91
C GLN A 136 -3.39 -13.67 -4.93
N LYS A 137 -3.16 -14.26 -3.76
CA LYS A 137 -4.16 -14.36 -2.68
C LYS A 137 -4.45 -12.99 -2.06
N ILE A 138 -3.40 -12.27 -1.65
CA ILE A 138 -3.49 -10.99 -0.94
C ILE A 138 -4.13 -9.93 -1.85
N PHE A 139 -3.65 -9.83 -3.09
CA PHE A 139 -4.07 -8.84 -4.08
C PHE A 139 -5.10 -9.38 -5.07
N ARG A 140 -5.90 -10.37 -4.65
CA ARG A 140 -7.02 -10.88 -5.47
C ARG A 140 -8.01 -9.76 -5.78
N HIS A 141 -8.46 -9.70 -7.02
CA HIS A 141 -9.35 -8.65 -7.50
C HIS A 141 -10.32 -9.20 -8.56
N PRO A 142 -11.49 -8.57 -8.75
CA PRO A 142 -12.41 -8.93 -9.82
C PRO A 142 -11.79 -8.70 -11.20
N ARG A 143 -12.20 -9.48 -12.20
CA ARG A 143 -11.68 -9.40 -13.58
C ARG A 143 -11.81 -8.03 -14.26
N HIS A 144 -12.75 -7.19 -13.81
CA HIS A 144 -12.94 -5.85 -14.38
C HIS A 144 -11.95 -4.81 -13.84
N VAL A 145 -11.28 -5.10 -12.72
CA VAL A 145 -10.22 -4.24 -12.16
C VAL A 145 -8.90 -4.63 -12.81
N GLN A 146 -8.19 -3.67 -13.37
CA GLN A 146 -6.85 -3.90 -13.91
C GLN A 146 -5.81 -3.77 -12.80
N LEU A 147 -4.91 -4.74 -12.67
CA LEU A 147 -3.73 -4.65 -11.80
C LEU A 147 -2.47 -4.57 -12.65
N LYS A 148 -1.70 -3.49 -12.48
CA LYS A 148 -0.46 -3.23 -13.21
C LYS A 148 0.69 -3.06 -12.23
N VAL A 149 1.83 -3.68 -12.49
CA VAL A 149 2.93 -3.74 -11.53
C VAL A 149 4.23 -3.33 -12.23
N VAL A 150 4.93 -2.38 -11.62
CA VAL A 150 6.30 -1.99 -12.00
C VAL A 150 7.28 -2.80 -11.16
N ALA A 151 8.45 -3.15 -11.70
CA ALA A 151 9.49 -3.84 -10.94
C ALA A 151 10.28 -2.87 -10.05
N GLY A 152 10.58 -3.29 -8.82
CA GLY A 152 11.53 -2.63 -7.93
C GLY A 152 12.83 -3.41 -7.74
N ASN A 153 13.76 -2.84 -6.96
CA ASN A 153 15.07 -3.44 -6.74
C ASN A 153 15.02 -4.69 -5.84
N HIS A 154 14.02 -4.83 -4.96
CA HIS A 154 13.80 -6.07 -4.22
C HIS A 154 13.20 -7.18 -5.09
N ASP A 155 12.50 -6.84 -6.18
CA ASP A 155 11.91 -7.81 -7.10
C ASP A 155 12.95 -8.44 -8.03
N ILE A 156 13.79 -7.61 -8.66
CA ILE A 156 14.72 -8.05 -9.72
C ILE A 156 16.20 -7.84 -9.38
N GLY A 157 16.50 -7.19 -8.26
CA GLY A 157 17.86 -6.83 -7.81
C GLY A 157 18.24 -5.43 -8.25
N PHE A 158 19.02 -4.70 -7.44
CA PHE A 158 19.71 -3.49 -7.90
C PHE A 158 20.53 -3.77 -9.16
N HIS A 159 20.92 -2.73 -9.91
CA HIS A 159 21.60 -2.84 -11.20
C HIS A 159 22.58 -4.02 -11.32
N TYR A 160 23.60 -4.10 -10.46
CA TYR A 160 24.61 -5.18 -10.51
C TYR A 160 24.14 -6.57 -10.08
N GLN A 161 22.97 -6.67 -9.45
CA GLN A 161 22.31 -7.93 -9.09
C GLN A 161 21.21 -8.31 -10.09
N MET A 162 20.81 -7.39 -10.96
CA MET A 162 19.78 -7.62 -11.96
C MET A 162 20.25 -8.65 -12.99
N SER A 163 19.34 -9.50 -13.46
CA SER A 163 19.65 -10.46 -14.51
C SER A 163 18.44 -10.74 -15.40
N THR A 164 18.71 -11.19 -16.63
CA THR A 164 17.68 -11.60 -17.59
C THR A 164 16.74 -12.66 -17.02
N TYR A 165 17.24 -13.58 -16.18
CA TYR A 165 16.42 -14.58 -15.51
C TYR A 165 15.40 -13.93 -14.55
N LYS A 166 15.86 -13.00 -13.70
CA LYS A 166 15.02 -12.32 -12.70
C LYS A 166 13.96 -11.45 -13.37
N ILE A 167 14.34 -10.71 -14.42
CA ILE A 167 13.41 -9.92 -15.22
C ILE A 167 12.36 -10.81 -15.89
N LYS A 168 12.78 -11.87 -16.60
CA LYS A 168 11.85 -12.75 -17.30
C LYS A 168 10.86 -13.46 -16.37
N ARG A 169 11.29 -13.89 -15.17
CA ARG A 169 10.35 -14.52 -14.22
C ARG A 169 9.36 -13.51 -13.65
N PHE A 170 9.79 -12.26 -13.42
CA PHE A 170 8.90 -11.16 -13.02
C PHE A 170 7.88 -10.86 -14.12
N GLU A 171 8.35 -10.68 -15.36
CA GLU A 171 7.52 -10.40 -16.53
C GLU A 171 6.51 -11.51 -16.82
N LYS A 172 6.89 -12.78 -16.59
CA LYS A 172 5.98 -13.92 -16.72
C LYS A 172 4.78 -13.85 -15.76
N VAL A 173 4.95 -13.26 -14.58
CA VAL A 173 3.89 -13.15 -13.56
C VAL A 173 3.04 -11.91 -13.78
N PHE A 174 3.68 -10.77 -14.00
CA PHE A 174 2.98 -9.47 -14.00
C PHE A 174 2.66 -8.93 -15.38
N ASN A 175 3.29 -9.46 -16.43
CA ASN A 175 3.19 -8.96 -17.81
C ASN A 175 3.22 -7.42 -17.88
N PRO A 176 4.30 -6.78 -17.40
CA PRO A 176 4.35 -5.32 -17.29
C PRO A 176 4.38 -4.69 -18.69
N GLU A 177 3.23 -4.23 -19.14
CA GLU A 177 3.12 -3.41 -20.35
C GLU A 177 3.95 -2.14 -20.15
N ARG A 178 4.93 -1.85 -21.02
CA ARG A 178 5.72 -0.60 -20.88
C ARG A 178 4.88 0.65 -21.13
N LEU A 179 3.84 0.52 -21.95
CA LEU A 179 2.86 1.55 -22.25
C LEU A 179 1.46 0.94 -22.11
N PHE A 180 0.68 1.47 -21.17
CA PHE A 180 -0.71 1.09 -20.95
C PHE A 180 -1.61 2.27 -21.30
N SER A 181 -2.51 2.07 -22.26
CA SER A 181 -3.49 3.08 -22.67
C SER A 181 -4.89 2.71 -22.19
N TRP A 182 -5.53 3.59 -21.42
CA TRP A 182 -6.86 3.31 -20.87
C TRP A 182 -7.69 4.58 -20.76
N LYS A 183 -8.95 4.53 -21.19
CA LYS A 183 -9.89 5.67 -21.18
C LYS A 183 -9.31 6.96 -21.80
N GLY A 184 -8.48 6.83 -22.83
CA GLY A 184 -7.85 7.97 -23.51
C GLY A 184 -6.67 8.59 -22.75
N MET A 185 -6.14 7.91 -21.72
CA MET A 185 -4.92 8.28 -21.02
C MET A 185 -3.79 7.30 -21.33
N ASN A 186 -2.56 7.81 -21.34
CA ASN A 186 -1.34 7.01 -21.46
C ASN A 186 -0.64 6.88 -20.10
N PHE A 187 -0.22 5.67 -19.77
CA PHE A 187 0.62 5.36 -18.61
C PHE A 187 1.91 4.71 -19.11
N VAL A 188 3.05 5.29 -18.78
CA VAL A 188 4.36 4.72 -19.11
C VAL A 188 4.94 4.08 -17.87
N MET A 189 5.11 2.76 -17.89
CA MET A 189 5.62 1.97 -16.78
C MET A 189 7.10 1.66 -17.00
N VAL A 190 7.95 2.32 -16.23
CA VAL A 190 9.40 2.30 -16.42
C VAL A 190 10.06 1.33 -15.45
N ASN A 191 10.89 0.44 -16.00
CA ASN A 191 11.83 -0.32 -15.19
C ASN A 191 13.01 0.58 -14.80
N SER A 192 12.81 1.40 -13.76
CA SER A 192 13.81 2.39 -13.31
C SER A 192 15.11 1.75 -12.82
N VAL A 193 15.09 0.49 -12.41
CA VAL A 193 16.28 -0.26 -11.99
C VAL A 193 17.25 -0.49 -13.16
N ALA A 194 16.75 -0.43 -14.40
CA ALA A 194 17.56 -0.56 -15.62
C ALA A 194 18.10 0.79 -16.14
N LEU A 195 17.92 1.90 -15.41
CA LEU A 195 18.38 3.24 -15.82
C LEU A 195 19.66 3.65 -15.08
N GLU A 196 20.66 2.76 -15.06
CA GLU A 196 21.97 3.04 -14.46
C GLU A 196 22.75 4.10 -15.26
N GLY A 197 22.62 4.09 -16.59
CA GLY A 197 23.36 4.97 -17.50
C GLY A 197 24.78 4.49 -17.83
N ASP A 198 25.10 3.20 -17.64
CA ASP A 198 26.40 2.60 -17.94
C ASP A 198 26.44 1.85 -19.29
N GLY A 199 25.36 1.88 -20.06
CA GLY A 199 25.25 1.20 -21.35
C GLY A 199 25.19 -0.33 -21.26
N CYS A 200 24.82 -0.90 -20.10
CA CYS A 200 24.63 -2.35 -19.99
C CYS A 200 23.61 -2.87 -21.01
N HIS A 201 23.67 -4.15 -21.38
CA HIS A 201 22.76 -4.70 -22.40
C HIS A 201 21.27 -4.58 -22.02
N ILE A 202 20.93 -4.82 -20.74
CA ILE A 202 19.55 -4.66 -20.23
C ILE A 202 19.14 -3.18 -20.24
N CYS A 203 20.07 -2.30 -19.87
CA CYS A 203 19.88 -0.86 -19.76
C CYS A 203 19.62 -0.23 -21.13
N SER A 204 20.50 -0.52 -22.09
CA SER A 204 20.40 -0.08 -23.48
C SER A 204 19.09 -0.52 -24.12
N LYS A 205 18.63 -1.75 -23.80
CA LYS A 205 17.34 -2.25 -24.28
C LYS A 205 16.17 -1.48 -23.66
N ALA A 206 16.21 -1.22 -22.34
CA ALA A 206 15.18 -0.45 -21.66
C ALA A 206 15.11 1.00 -22.20
N GLU A 207 16.26 1.65 -22.41
CA GLU A 207 16.34 2.99 -23.01
C GLU A 207 15.81 3.01 -24.44
N ALA A 208 16.16 2.00 -25.27
CA ALA A 208 15.63 1.88 -26.62
C ALA A 208 14.10 1.69 -26.65
N GLU A 209 13.55 0.88 -25.75
CA GLU A 209 12.09 0.72 -25.59
C GLU A 209 11.43 2.06 -25.22
N LEU A 210 12.04 2.86 -24.33
CA LEU A 210 11.51 4.17 -23.94
C LEU A 210 11.60 5.21 -25.07
N LEU A 211 12.66 5.17 -25.87
CA LEU A 211 12.80 6.02 -27.05
C LEU A 211 11.73 5.71 -28.10
N GLU A 212 11.41 4.43 -28.31
CA GLU A 212 10.32 4.03 -29.20
C GLU A 212 8.95 4.52 -28.69
N ILE A 213 8.69 4.37 -27.39
CA ILE A 213 7.46 4.91 -26.76
C ILE A 213 7.39 6.43 -26.88
N SER A 214 8.51 7.12 -26.68
CA SER A 214 8.63 8.57 -26.87
C SER A 214 8.25 8.97 -28.29
N HIS A 215 8.78 8.28 -29.30
CA HIS A 215 8.45 8.50 -30.70
C HIS A 215 6.95 8.31 -30.96
N GLN A 216 6.34 7.22 -30.47
CA GLN A 216 4.90 6.95 -30.61
C GLN A 216 4.04 8.03 -29.96
N LEU A 217 4.39 8.46 -28.75
CA LEU A 217 3.68 9.51 -28.02
C LEU A 217 3.79 10.85 -28.73
N ASN A 218 4.96 11.20 -29.27
CA ASN A 218 5.17 12.45 -29.99
C ASN A 218 4.36 12.48 -31.29
N CYS A 219 4.43 11.40 -32.08
CA CYS A 219 3.65 11.24 -33.30
C CYS A 219 2.13 11.29 -33.07
N SER A 220 1.66 10.88 -31.90
CA SER A 220 0.24 10.91 -31.53
C SER A 220 -0.24 12.29 -31.05
N ARG A 221 0.67 13.20 -30.70
CA ARG A 221 0.36 14.57 -30.24
C ARG A 221 0.51 15.61 -31.36
N GLU A 222 1.28 15.32 -32.41
CA GLU A 222 1.47 16.21 -33.55
C GLU A 222 0.32 16.11 -34.55
N GLU A 223 -0.04 17.22 -35.19
CA GLU A 223 -1.01 17.22 -36.30
C GLU A 223 -0.43 16.48 -37.51
N ARG A 224 -1.23 15.60 -38.12
CA ARG A 224 -0.77 14.74 -39.22
C ARG A 224 -0.33 15.57 -40.44
N GLY A 225 0.94 15.45 -40.80
CA GLY A 225 1.50 15.84 -42.10
C GLY A 225 2.20 14.65 -42.80
N SER A 226 2.67 14.86 -44.03
CA SER A 226 3.56 13.92 -44.73
C SER A 226 4.92 13.89 -44.05
N GLY A 227 5.18 12.89 -43.20
CA GLY A 227 6.39 12.81 -42.38
C GLY A 227 6.60 11.45 -41.70
N PRO A 228 7.60 11.33 -40.81
CA PRO A 228 8.03 10.07 -40.19
C PRO A 228 6.98 9.39 -39.30
N CYS A 229 5.89 10.08 -38.95
CA CYS A 229 4.80 9.55 -38.12
C CYS A 229 3.70 8.81 -38.91
N ARG A 230 3.85 8.61 -40.23
CA ARG A 230 2.80 8.04 -41.09
C ARG A 230 2.37 6.62 -40.70
N ASP A 231 3.34 5.77 -40.39
CA ASP A 231 3.11 4.34 -40.12
C ASP A 231 3.11 4.01 -38.61
N VAL A 232 3.13 5.04 -37.76
CA VAL A 232 3.20 4.89 -36.31
C VAL A 232 1.79 4.66 -35.74
N PRO A 233 1.58 3.65 -34.88
CA PRO A 233 0.31 3.43 -34.22
C PRO A 233 -0.15 4.66 -33.42
N LEU A 234 -1.40 5.07 -33.62
CA LEU A 234 -1.98 6.20 -32.91
C LEU A 234 -2.32 5.81 -31.46
N LEU A 235 -1.76 6.56 -30.52
CA LEU A 235 -2.10 6.53 -29.11
C LEU A 235 -3.07 7.67 -28.78
N PRO A 236 -3.75 7.62 -27.63
CA PRO A 236 -4.43 8.80 -27.10
C PRO A 236 -3.50 10.02 -27.06
N ALA A 237 -3.97 11.19 -27.48
CA ALA A 237 -3.19 12.44 -27.48
C ALA A 237 -2.97 13.05 -26.06
N SER A 238 -2.99 12.23 -25.01
CA SER A 238 -2.73 12.64 -23.63
C SER A 238 -1.23 12.64 -23.31
N ALA A 239 -0.76 13.64 -22.58
CA ALA A 239 0.54 13.57 -21.93
C ALA A 239 0.52 12.44 -20.88
N PRO A 240 1.55 11.57 -20.83
CA PRO A 240 1.50 10.36 -20.05
C PRO A 240 1.64 10.64 -18.56
N VAL A 241 1.11 9.71 -17.77
CA VAL A 241 1.50 9.54 -16.37
C VAL A 241 2.67 8.56 -16.34
N LEU A 242 3.78 8.99 -15.76
CA LEU A 242 4.98 8.17 -15.61
C LEU A 242 4.90 7.40 -14.28
N LEU A 243 5.02 6.08 -14.36
CA LEU A 243 4.96 5.17 -13.21
C LEU A 243 6.27 4.41 -13.11
N GLN A 244 6.94 4.51 -11.98
CA GLN A 244 8.25 3.90 -11.77
C GLN A 244 8.47 3.52 -10.31
N HIS A 245 9.56 2.81 -10.01
CA HIS A 245 9.91 2.48 -8.64
C HIS A 245 10.86 3.52 -8.03
N PHE A 246 12.04 3.75 -8.63
CA PHE A 246 12.97 4.77 -8.16
C PHE A 246 12.46 6.18 -8.50
N PRO A 247 12.46 7.12 -7.55
CA PRO A 247 12.14 8.50 -7.84
C PRO A 247 13.10 9.14 -8.84
N LEU A 248 12.66 10.21 -9.51
CA LEU A 248 13.62 11.05 -10.22
C LEU A 248 14.59 11.68 -9.23
N TYR A 249 15.71 12.15 -9.77
CA TYR A 249 16.76 12.80 -9.02
C TYR A 249 16.21 13.97 -8.18
N ARG A 250 16.36 13.84 -6.87
CA ARG A 250 16.28 14.92 -5.89
C ARG A 250 17.39 14.74 -4.86
N ARG A 251 17.86 15.85 -4.26
CA ARG A 251 19.00 15.81 -3.34
C ARG A 251 18.70 15.03 -2.07
N SER A 252 17.51 15.19 -1.52
CA SER A 252 17.02 14.50 -0.33
C SER A 252 15.53 14.76 -0.17
N ASP A 253 14.94 14.27 0.91
CA ASP A 253 13.55 14.51 1.30
C ASP A 253 13.34 15.76 2.19
N ALA A 254 14.31 16.68 2.22
CA ALA A 254 14.33 17.82 3.15
C ALA A 254 13.11 18.75 3.01
N ASN A 255 12.59 18.86 1.79
CA ASN A 255 11.44 19.72 1.47
C ASN A 255 10.10 18.96 1.50
N CYS A 256 10.12 17.64 1.76
CA CYS A 256 8.90 16.85 1.84
C CYS A 256 8.17 17.16 3.15
N SER A 257 6.85 17.16 3.11
CA SER A 257 5.98 17.43 4.26
C SER A 257 4.81 16.46 4.31
N GLY A 258 4.06 16.48 5.41
CA GLY A 258 2.97 15.54 5.69
C GLY A 258 3.30 14.52 6.77
N GLU A 259 2.25 13.84 7.26
CA GLU A 259 2.30 12.87 8.38
C GLU A 259 3.13 11.62 8.04
N ASP A 260 3.19 11.27 6.76
CA ASP A 260 3.86 10.09 6.22
C ASP A 260 5.04 10.45 5.31
N ALA A 261 5.56 11.67 5.40
CA ALA A 261 6.92 11.95 4.95
C ALA A 261 7.94 11.36 5.94
N ALA A 262 9.20 11.19 5.53
CA ALA A 262 10.23 10.54 6.34
C ALA A 262 10.42 11.23 7.71
N PRO A 263 11.04 10.60 8.73
CA PRO A 263 11.40 11.30 9.97
C PRO A 263 12.29 12.53 9.71
N LEU A 264 12.21 13.56 10.56
CA LEU A 264 12.96 14.81 10.35
C LEU A 264 14.47 14.58 10.33
N GLU A 265 14.93 13.61 11.10
CA GLU A 265 16.33 13.19 11.20
C GLU A 265 16.83 12.55 9.89
N GLU A 266 15.93 11.97 9.09
CA GLU A 266 16.24 11.26 7.85
C GLU A 266 16.03 12.14 6.61
N ARG A 267 15.06 13.06 6.61
CA ARG A 267 14.74 13.92 5.45
C ARG A 267 15.95 14.72 4.93
N GLY A 268 16.84 15.12 5.82
CA GLY A 268 18.03 15.90 5.47
C GLY A 268 19.16 15.08 4.85
N ILE A 269 19.11 13.75 4.92
CA ILE A 269 20.19 12.87 4.46
C ILE A 269 20.25 12.91 2.93
N PRO A 270 21.40 13.26 2.33
CA PRO A 270 21.53 13.27 0.89
C PRO A 270 21.34 11.88 0.28
N PHE A 271 20.50 11.81 -0.75
CA PHE A 271 20.30 10.60 -1.53
C PHE A 271 21.51 10.29 -2.42
N LYS A 272 21.79 9.00 -2.53
CA LYS A 272 22.75 8.43 -3.46
C LYS A 272 22.07 8.12 -4.78
N GLU A 273 22.56 8.74 -5.85
CA GLU A 273 22.14 8.44 -7.21
C GLU A 273 22.35 6.96 -7.56
N ARG A 274 21.46 6.43 -8.40
CA ARG A 274 21.42 5.02 -8.84
C ARG A 274 21.17 4.02 -7.71
N TYR A 275 20.81 4.51 -6.52
CA TYR A 275 20.49 3.70 -5.37
C TYR A 275 19.17 4.16 -4.74
N ASP A 276 19.15 5.37 -4.18
CA ASP A 276 17.96 5.95 -3.54
C ASP A 276 17.05 6.66 -4.56
N VAL A 277 17.65 7.16 -5.64
CA VAL A 277 16.98 7.89 -6.74
C VAL A 277 17.68 7.59 -8.06
N LEU A 278 17.01 7.85 -9.19
CA LEU A 278 17.67 7.86 -10.50
C LEU A 278 18.78 8.91 -10.58
N SER A 279 19.73 8.71 -11.50
CA SER A 279 20.73 9.74 -11.76
C SER A 279 20.10 11.02 -12.31
N ARG A 280 20.79 12.14 -12.15
CA ARG A 280 20.36 13.42 -12.75
C ARG A 280 20.19 13.29 -14.27
N GLU A 281 21.09 12.58 -14.95
CA GLU A 281 21.05 12.37 -16.40
C GLU A 281 19.83 11.55 -16.82
N ALA A 282 19.61 10.39 -16.18
CA ALA A 282 18.47 9.53 -16.49
C ALA A 282 17.14 10.26 -16.23
N SER A 283 17.09 11.05 -15.16
CA SER A 283 15.91 11.86 -14.82
C SER A 283 15.61 12.91 -15.89
N GLN A 284 16.64 13.60 -16.38
CA GLN A 284 16.49 14.58 -17.46
C GLN A 284 16.07 13.92 -18.77
N GLN A 285 16.62 12.75 -19.10
CA GLN A 285 16.23 11.97 -20.28
C GLN A 285 14.75 11.60 -20.24
N LEU A 286 14.25 11.05 -19.12
CA LEU A 286 12.83 10.69 -19.00
C LEU A 286 11.89 11.89 -19.17
N LEU A 287 12.22 13.02 -18.54
CA LEU A 287 11.44 14.25 -18.66
C LEU A 287 11.43 14.76 -20.10
N TRP A 288 12.59 14.72 -20.77
CA TRP A 288 12.74 15.16 -22.15
C TRP A 288 12.01 14.26 -23.15
N TRP A 289 12.21 12.95 -23.05
CA TRP A 289 11.63 11.97 -23.98
C TRP A 289 10.11 11.91 -23.84
N LEU A 290 9.60 11.79 -22.62
CA LEU A 290 8.19 11.43 -22.41
C LEU A 290 7.28 12.64 -22.22
N ARG A 291 7.84 13.77 -21.75
CA ARG A 291 7.12 14.99 -21.37
C ARG A 291 5.86 14.65 -20.54
N PRO A 292 6.03 14.00 -19.37
CA PRO A 292 4.90 13.53 -18.57
C PRO A 292 4.17 14.69 -17.90
N ARG A 293 2.89 14.49 -17.58
CA ARG A 293 2.07 15.46 -16.82
C ARG A 293 2.05 15.19 -15.30
N LEU A 294 2.44 13.98 -14.92
CA LEU A 294 2.45 13.49 -13.56
C LEU A 294 3.43 12.31 -13.47
N ILE A 295 4.15 12.23 -12.36
CA ILE A 295 5.09 11.15 -12.06
C ILE A 295 4.71 10.55 -10.71
N LEU A 296 4.63 9.23 -10.63
CA LEU A 296 4.42 8.49 -9.39
C LEU A 296 5.54 7.47 -9.22
N SER A 297 6.24 7.56 -8.09
CA SER A 297 7.37 6.68 -7.71
C SER A 297 7.12 5.96 -6.39
N GLY A 298 7.98 5.02 -6.00
CA GLY A 298 7.95 4.32 -4.71
C GLY A 298 9.30 4.43 -3.99
N HIS A 299 9.83 3.28 -3.54
CA HIS A 299 11.21 3.04 -3.09
C HIS A 299 11.62 3.67 -1.76
N THR A 300 11.34 4.96 -1.56
CA THR A 300 11.74 5.69 -0.34
C THR A 300 10.89 5.31 0.89
N HIS A 301 9.84 4.51 0.68
CA HIS A 301 8.80 4.12 1.65
C HIS A 301 8.00 5.30 2.23
N SER A 302 8.43 6.54 1.97
CA SER A 302 7.94 7.80 2.50
C SER A 302 7.24 8.62 1.43
N ALA A 303 6.22 9.36 1.84
CA ALA A 303 5.53 10.26 0.93
C ALA A 303 6.40 11.49 0.71
N CYS A 304 6.55 11.87 -0.55
CA CYS A 304 7.13 13.15 -0.91
C CYS A 304 6.47 13.70 -2.16
N GLU A 305 6.31 15.01 -2.22
CA GLU A 305 5.88 15.73 -3.41
C GLU A 305 6.98 16.70 -3.81
N VAL A 306 7.41 16.63 -5.06
CA VAL A 306 8.44 17.50 -5.63
C VAL A 306 8.04 17.94 -7.03
N LEU A 307 8.59 19.08 -7.47
CA LEU A 307 8.39 19.60 -8.81
C LEU A 307 9.69 19.50 -9.61
N HIS A 308 9.60 18.97 -10.82
CA HIS A 308 10.72 18.81 -11.75
C HIS A 308 10.58 19.73 -12.97
N GLY A 309 11.70 20.25 -13.46
CA GLY A 309 11.77 21.00 -14.72
C GLY A 309 10.75 22.15 -14.78
N ALA A 310 9.86 22.09 -15.76
CA ALA A 310 8.80 23.08 -16.00
C ALA A 310 7.59 22.95 -15.03
N GLY A 311 7.81 22.49 -13.80
CA GLY A 311 6.75 22.32 -12.80
C GLY A 311 5.98 20.99 -12.92
N ILE A 312 6.60 19.93 -13.43
CA ILE A 312 6.01 18.59 -13.50
C ILE A 312 6.03 17.97 -12.09
N PRO A 313 4.88 17.63 -11.50
CA PRO A 313 4.85 17.05 -10.16
C PRO A 313 5.22 15.56 -10.18
N GLU A 314 6.06 15.20 -9.21
CA GLU A 314 6.32 13.83 -8.82
C GLU A 314 5.83 13.59 -7.39
N ILE A 315 5.08 12.50 -7.21
CA ILE A 315 4.67 12.02 -5.90
C ILE A 315 5.34 10.67 -5.66
N SER A 316 6.20 10.59 -4.65
CA SER A 316 6.65 9.31 -4.11
C SER A 316 5.52 8.75 -3.24
N VAL A 317 4.99 7.61 -3.68
CA VAL A 317 3.95 6.85 -3.01
C VAL A 317 4.57 6.13 -1.81
N PRO A 318 4.04 6.31 -0.61
CA PRO A 318 4.54 5.66 0.59
C PRO A 318 4.28 4.15 0.58
N SER A 319 5.02 3.42 1.42
CA SER A 319 4.83 1.98 1.56
C SER A 319 3.41 1.64 2.05
N PHE A 320 2.83 0.61 1.43
CA PHE A 320 1.53 0.05 1.79
C PHE A 320 1.60 -0.91 3.00
N SER A 321 2.79 -1.25 3.45
CA SER A 321 3.04 -2.30 4.44
C SER A 321 3.48 -1.73 5.79
N TRP A 322 2.93 -2.27 6.88
CA TRP A 322 3.42 -1.93 8.22
C TRP A 322 4.89 -2.31 8.45
N ARG A 323 5.49 -3.12 7.57
CA ARG A 323 6.89 -3.54 7.74
C ARG A 323 7.84 -2.36 7.66
N ASN A 324 7.50 -1.41 6.81
CA ASN A 324 8.34 -0.27 6.48
C ASN A 324 7.94 0.98 7.26
N ARG A 325 6.69 1.05 7.74
CA ARG A 325 6.21 2.21 8.50
C ARG A 325 4.98 1.95 9.35
N ASN A 326 4.83 2.74 10.41
CA ASN A 326 3.68 2.66 11.30
C ASN A 326 2.36 3.12 10.65
N ASN A 327 2.39 4.08 9.73
CA ASN A 327 1.24 4.75 9.12
C ASN A 327 1.18 4.59 7.58
N PRO A 328 1.05 3.36 7.05
CA PRO A 328 1.03 3.13 5.61
C PRO A 328 -0.17 3.81 4.96
N SER A 329 -0.03 4.16 3.67
CA SER A 329 -1.09 4.81 2.91
C SER A 329 -0.96 4.46 1.42
N PHE A 330 -1.96 4.84 0.64
CA PHE A 330 -1.94 4.74 -0.82
C PHE A 330 -2.51 6.01 -1.44
N ILE A 331 -2.21 6.23 -2.72
CA ILE A 331 -2.74 7.38 -3.47
C ILE A 331 -3.94 6.96 -4.30
N MET A 332 -5.00 7.76 -4.25
CA MET A 332 -6.18 7.70 -5.10
C MET A 332 -6.09 8.80 -6.15
N GLY A 333 -6.33 8.46 -7.41
CA GLY A 333 -6.36 9.41 -8.51
C GLY A 333 -7.68 9.36 -9.27
N SER A 334 -8.32 10.50 -9.39
CA SER A 334 -9.39 10.73 -10.38
C SER A 334 -8.77 11.38 -11.60
N MET A 335 -8.78 10.69 -12.74
CA MET A 335 -8.00 11.08 -13.92
C MET A 335 -8.84 11.21 -15.18
N THR A 336 -8.57 12.24 -15.96
CA THR A 336 -9.04 12.42 -17.34
C THR A 336 -7.82 12.53 -18.27
N PRO A 337 -8.00 12.52 -19.61
CA PRO A 337 -6.89 12.70 -20.55
C PRO A 337 -6.09 14.01 -20.35
N THR A 338 -6.71 15.04 -19.78
CA THR A 338 -6.13 16.38 -19.64
C THR A 338 -5.85 16.75 -18.19
N GLU A 339 -6.73 16.38 -17.26
CA GLU A 339 -6.65 16.76 -15.85
C GLU A 339 -6.55 15.53 -14.92
N TYR A 340 -6.16 15.77 -13.68
CA TYR A 340 -6.22 14.78 -12.61
C TYR A 340 -6.37 15.49 -11.27
N ALA A 341 -6.87 14.75 -10.29
CA ALA A 341 -6.83 15.11 -8.88
C ALA A 341 -6.37 13.91 -8.09
N LEU A 342 -5.50 14.14 -7.09
CA LEU A 342 -4.96 13.09 -6.23
C LEU A 342 -5.41 13.33 -4.79
N ALA A 343 -5.68 12.25 -4.07
CA ALA A 343 -5.92 12.25 -2.64
C ALA A 343 -5.18 11.07 -2.01
N LYS A 344 -4.74 11.24 -0.78
CA LYS A 344 -4.09 10.19 -0.01
C LYS A 344 -5.10 9.51 0.90
N CYS A 345 -5.07 8.18 0.94
CA CYS A 345 -5.87 7.39 1.86
C CYS A 345 -4.95 6.64 2.83
N TYR A 346 -5.04 6.98 4.12
CA TYR A 346 -4.27 6.33 5.17
C TYR A 346 -4.86 4.96 5.52
N LEU A 347 -3.99 4.06 5.97
CA LEU A 347 -4.37 2.78 6.58
C LEU A 347 -4.24 2.90 8.11
N PRO A 348 -4.83 1.97 8.88
CA PRO A 348 -4.70 2.00 10.33
C PRO A 348 -3.24 1.97 10.80
N HIS A 349 -2.90 2.74 11.82
CA HIS A 349 -1.56 2.69 12.41
C HIS A 349 -1.32 1.38 13.15
N GLU A 350 -0.16 0.75 13.00
CA GLU A 350 0.19 -0.47 13.72
C GLU A 350 0.15 -0.25 15.24
N ALA A 351 0.75 0.85 15.70
CA ALA A 351 0.80 1.22 17.10
C ALA A 351 -0.60 1.33 17.73
N THR A 352 -1.60 1.82 16.98
CA THR A 352 -2.99 1.90 17.44
C THR A 352 -3.58 0.51 17.64
N VAL A 353 -3.28 -0.43 16.75
CA VAL A 353 -3.74 -1.82 16.88
C VAL A 353 -3.07 -2.50 18.08
N LEU A 354 -1.75 -2.34 18.24
CA LEU A 354 -1.00 -2.88 19.37
C LEU A 354 -1.49 -2.29 20.70
N ALA A 355 -1.68 -0.97 20.78
CA ALA A 355 -2.22 -0.31 21.96
C ALA A 355 -3.62 -0.83 22.32
N THR A 356 -4.48 -1.05 21.32
CA THR A 356 -5.81 -1.62 21.53
C THR A 356 -5.74 -3.03 22.12
N TYR A 357 -4.81 -3.87 21.63
CA TYR A 357 -4.57 -5.19 22.22
C TYR A 357 -4.05 -5.10 23.66
N CYS A 358 -3.14 -4.18 23.97
CA CYS A 358 -2.65 -3.96 25.33
C CYS A 358 -3.78 -3.52 26.28
N VAL A 359 -4.66 -2.63 25.85
CA VAL A 359 -5.84 -2.20 26.62
C VAL A 359 -6.78 -3.38 26.87
N ALA A 360 -7.07 -4.20 25.85
CA ALA A 360 -7.89 -5.39 26.00
C ALA A 360 -7.28 -6.40 27.00
N ALA A 361 -5.97 -6.63 26.94
CA ALA A 361 -5.25 -7.47 27.89
C ALA A 361 -5.35 -6.94 29.33
N GLY A 362 -5.22 -5.62 29.52
CA GLY A 362 -5.43 -4.96 30.80
C GLY A 362 -6.86 -5.16 31.34
N LEU A 363 -7.87 -5.01 30.49
CA LEU A 363 -9.27 -5.25 30.86
C LEU A 363 -9.51 -6.72 31.28
N LEU A 364 -8.90 -7.68 30.57
CA LEU A 364 -8.98 -9.10 30.93
C LEU A 364 -8.34 -9.37 32.30
N ALA A 365 -7.16 -8.80 32.57
CA ALA A 365 -6.50 -8.91 33.87
C ALA A 365 -7.37 -8.32 35.00
N VAL A 366 -7.97 -7.16 34.80
CA VAL A 366 -8.89 -6.55 35.78
C VAL A 366 -10.11 -7.44 36.03
N LEU A 367 -10.72 -8.00 34.98
CA LEU A 367 -11.86 -8.91 35.12
C LEU A 367 -11.50 -10.17 35.92
N LEU A 368 -10.30 -10.72 35.72
CA LEU A 368 -9.81 -11.86 36.47
C LEU A 368 -9.56 -11.52 37.96
N LEU A 369 -8.94 -10.36 38.24
CA LEU A 369 -8.67 -9.90 39.61
C LEU A 369 -9.96 -9.57 40.39
N VAL A 370 -10.94 -8.95 39.74
CA VAL A 370 -12.27 -8.71 40.33
C VAL A 370 -12.97 -10.04 40.61
N HIS A 371 -12.83 -11.03 39.72
CA HIS A 371 -13.44 -12.34 39.95
C HIS A 371 -12.80 -13.10 41.11
N SER A 372 -11.48 -13.05 41.25
CA SER A 372 -10.72 -13.69 42.34
C SER A 372 -10.87 -12.97 43.68
N GLY A 373 -11.55 -11.81 43.73
CA GLY A 373 -11.77 -11.04 44.95
C GLY A 373 -10.57 -10.20 45.37
N LEU A 374 -9.53 -10.11 44.53
CA LEU A 374 -8.32 -9.31 44.76
C LEU A 374 -8.54 -7.83 44.43
N LEU A 375 -9.62 -7.48 43.72
CA LEU A 375 -10.08 -6.11 43.53
C LEU A 375 -11.57 -5.96 43.93
N PRO A 376 -11.97 -4.85 44.59
CA PRO A 376 -13.37 -4.54 44.77
C PRO A 376 -14.02 -4.31 43.40
N SER A 377 -15.22 -4.89 43.19
CA SER A 377 -15.96 -4.67 41.95
C SER A 377 -16.26 -3.18 41.77
N PRO A 378 -15.99 -2.58 40.60
CA PRO A 378 -16.30 -1.17 40.35
C PRO A 378 -17.79 -0.84 40.53
N PHE A 379 -18.67 -1.83 40.35
CA PHE A 379 -20.10 -1.71 40.64
C PHE A 379 -20.42 -1.53 42.14
N LEU A 380 -19.64 -2.13 43.04
CA LEU A 380 -19.80 -1.93 44.49
C LEU A 380 -19.28 -0.56 44.95
N PHE A 381 -18.25 -0.04 44.28
CA PHE A 381 -17.69 1.27 44.60
C PHE A 381 -18.59 2.42 44.14
N GLY A 382 -19.14 2.34 42.90
CA GLY A 382 -20.09 3.32 42.38
C GLY A 382 -21.43 3.36 43.15
N TRP A 383 -21.94 2.20 43.59
CA TRP A 383 -23.17 2.14 44.39
C TRP A 383 -22.97 2.77 45.79
N ASN A 384 -21.81 2.56 46.43
CA ASN A 384 -21.50 3.18 47.72
C ASN A 384 -21.32 4.70 47.63
N LEU A 385 -20.84 5.22 46.50
CA LEU A 385 -20.77 6.67 46.22
C LEU A 385 -22.17 7.27 45.99
N LEU A 386 -23.02 6.61 45.20
CA LEU A 386 -24.42 7.06 44.97
C LEU A 386 -25.28 6.99 46.24
N ARG A 387 -25.00 6.04 47.14
CA ARG A 387 -25.70 5.94 48.43
C ARG A 387 -25.30 7.05 49.40
N LYS A 388 -24.04 7.51 49.37
CA LYS A 388 -23.58 8.69 50.13
C LYS A 388 -24.25 9.99 49.66
N PHE A 389 -24.62 10.11 48.39
CA PHE A 389 -25.35 11.27 47.85
C PHE A 389 -26.87 11.25 48.09
N LYS A 390 -27.45 10.12 48.52
CA LYS A 390 -28.86 10.00 48.91
C LYS A 390 -29.12 10.19 50.41
N THR A 391 -28.07 10.43 51.19
CA THR A 391 -28.11 10.67 52.65
C THR A 391 -27.57 12.06 53.02
N MET A 392 -27.80 13.07 52.17
CA MET A 392 -27.76 14.48 52.56
C MET A 392 -29.12 15.10 52.35
#